data_AF-A0A7S4CQ13-F1
#
_entry.id   AF-A0A7S4CQ13-F1
#
_cell.length_a   1.000
_cell.length_b   1.000
_cell.length_c   1.000
_cell.angle_alpha   90.00
_cell.angle_beta   90.00
_cell.angle_gamma   90.00
#
_symmetry.space_group_name_H-M   'P 1'
#
loop_
_entity.id
_entity.type
_entity.pdbx_description
1 polymer ?
#
loop_
_entity_poly.entity_id
_entity_poly.type
_entity_poly.pdbx_seq_one_letter_code
_entity_poly.pdbx_strand_id
1 'polypeptide(L)'
;MVHGLYHFAGFVPRSVVRSLIDSGRHTFLGMHWKDLTVMFTDVKGFTTVSETTPPNLLVQALQMYFDVLTTGIVESKGTIDKYIGDGLMAFWNSPEPVENHQQRAVECAIRIQRAIRENRLWTTRIGLHTDRVLVGTMGCQARVSYTTL
;
A
#
# COMPACT_ATOMS: atom_id res chain seq x y z
N MET A 1 -15.70 9.44 -21.30
CA MET A 1 -14.92 8.18 -21.26
C MET A 1 -13.56 8.35 -20.54
N VAL A 2 -12.76 9.38 -20.86
CA VAL A 2 -11.42 9.58 -20.26
C VAL A 2 -11.41 9.90 -18.76
N HIS A 3 -12.38 10.68 -18.25
CA HIS A 3 -12.47 11.00 -16.81
C HIS A 3 -12.73 9.78 -15.91
N GLY A 4 -13.49 8.78 -16.40
CA GLY A 4 -13.76 7.56 -15.63
C GLY A 4 -12.51 6.71 -15.41
N LEU A 5 -11.61 6.67 -16.41
CA LEU A 5 -10.31 5.99 -16.30
C LEU A 5 -9.38 6.68 -15.30
N TYR A 6 -9.43 8.01 -15.19
CA TYR A 6 -8.68 8.75 -14.18
C TYR A 6 -9.08 8.37 -12.75
N HIS A 7 -10.39 8.25 -12.49
CA HIS A 7 -10.87 7.77 -11.18
C HIS A 7 -10.54 6.29 -10.95
N PHE A 8 -10.58 5.47 -12.01
CA PHE A 8 -10.23 4.04 -11.93
C PHE A 8 -8.77 3.82 -11.49
N ALA A 9 -7.85 4.71 -11.88
CA ALA A 9 -6.45 4.66 -11.47
C ALA A 9 -6.22 4.83 -9.95
N GLY A 10 -7.24 5.25 -9.20
CA GLY A 10 -7.21 5.26 -7.73
C GLY A 10 -7.52 3.91 -7.08
N PHE A 11 -8.06 2.94 -7.83
CA PHE A 11 -8.47 1.64 -7.30
C PHE A 11 -7.45 0.52 -7.56
N VAL A 12 -6.44 0.78 -8.38
CA VAL A 12 -5.39 -0.19 -8.74
C VAL A 12 -4.04 0.50 -8.59
N PRO A 13 -3.00 -0.18 -8.05
CA PRO A 13 -1.68 0.44 -7.91
C PRO A 13 -1.17 0.93 -9.27
N ARG A 14 -0.78 2.21 -9.33
CA ARG A 14 -0.35 2.85 -10.59
C ARG A 14 0.83 2.12 -11.23
N SER A 15 1.74 1.59 -10.41
CA SER A 15 2.88 0.78 -10.86
C SER A 15 2.43 -0.47 -11.62
N VAL A 16 1.35 -1.11 -11.20
CA VAL A 16 0.79 -2.29 -11.87
C VAL A 16 0.12 -1.90 -13.19
N VAL A 17 -0.68 -0.82 -13.21
CA VAL A 17 -1.30 -0.33 -14.45
C VAL A 17 -0.24 0.02 -15.50
N ARG A 18 0.83 0.71 -15.08
CA ARG A 18 1.95 1.05 -15.96
C ARG A 18 2.64 -0.21 -16.51
N SER A 19 2.95 -1.17 -15.64
CA SER A 19 3.56 -2.44 -16.05
C SER A 19 2.69 -3.22 -17.05
N LEU A 20 1.36 -3.20 -16.89
CA LEU A 20 0.43 -3.83 -17.84
C LEU A 20 0.41 -3.13 -19.20
N ILE A 21 0.41 -1.79 -19.22
CA ILE A 21 0.47 -1.01 -20.46
C ILE A 21 1.80 -1.25 -21.19
N ASP A 22 2.92 -1.16 -20.48
CA ASP A 22 4.27 -1.27 -21.05
C ASP A 22 4.58 -2.69 -21.56
N SER A 23 4.03 -3.72 -20.91
CA SER A 23 4.29 -5.12 -21.29
C SER A 23 3.45 -5.60 -22.48
N GLY A 24 2.36 -4.92 -22.84
CA GLY A 24 1.45 -5.31 -23.92
C GLY A 24 0.81 -6.70 -23.73
N ARG A 25 0.89 -7.29 -22.52
CA ARG A 25 0.39 -8.63 -22.24
C ARG A 25 -1.09 -8.57 -21.86
N HIS A 26 -1.88 -9.44 -22.48
CA HIS A 26 -3.30 -9.63 -22.17
C HIS A 26 -3.56 -10.43 -20.88
N THR A 27 -2.51 -10.98 -20.26
CA THR A 27 -2.65 -11.98 -19.21
C THR A 27 -2.11 -11.49 -17.87
N PHE A 28 -2.94 -11.73 -16.86
CA PHE A 28 -2.59 -11.87 -15.45
C PHE A 28 -1.11 -12.17 -15.26
N LEU A 29 -0.37 -11.28 -14.60
CA LEU A 29 0.99 -11.55 -14.15
C LEU A 29 0.88 -12.73 -13.19
N GLY A 30 1.10 -13.96 -13.65
CA GLY A 30 1.07 -15.13 -12.78
C GLY A 30 1.96 -14.93 -11.56
N MET A 31 1.63 -15.61 -10.46
CA MET A 31 2.45 -15.58 -9.26
C MET A 31 3.86 -16.08 -9.57
N HIS A 32 4.87 -15.34 -9.13
CA HIS A 32 6.27 -15.71 -9.28
C HIS A 32 7.04 -15.36 -8.00
N TRP A 33 8.11 -16.11 -7.74
CA TRP A 33 8.95 -15.88 -6.56
C TRP A 33 9.78 -14.62 -6.72
N LYS A 34 9.78 -13.76 -5.70
CA LYS A 34 10.61 -12.56 -5.64
C LYS A 34 10.97 -12.22 -4.20
N ASP A 35 12.18 -11.70 -3.99
CA ASP A 35 12.60 -11.19 -2.69
C ASP A 35 11.97 -9.81 -2.48
N LEU A 36 11.06 -9.70 -1.51
CA LEU A 36 10.35 -8.46 -1.22
C LEU A 36 10.57 -8.06 0.23
N THR A 37 10.51 -6.76 0.49
CA THR A 37 10.23 -6.25 1.83
C THR A 37 8.77 -5.88 1.90
N VAL A 38 8.06 -6.40 2.88
CA VAL A 38 6.62 -6.16 3.10
C VAL A 38 6.44 -5.33 4.36
N MET A 39 5.54 -4.35 4.29
CA MET A 39 5.09 -3.52 5.40
C MET A 39 3.62 -3.80 5.69
N PHE A 40 3.31 -3.95 6.98
CA PHE A 40 1.95 -3.84 7.50
C PHE A 40 1.88 -2.68 8.48
N THR A 41 0.81 -1.91 8.40
CA THR A 41 0.52 -0.85 9.38
C THR A 41 -0.82 -1.08 10.03
N ASP A 42 -0.99 -0.54 11.23
CA ASP A 42 -2.25 -0.58 11.97
C ASP A 42 -2.26 0.55 13.02
N VAL A 43 -3.43 1.14 13.27
CA VAL A 43 -3.61 2.19 14.27
C VAL A 43 -3.85 1.56 15.64
N LYS A 44 -3.00 1.94 16.62
CA LYS A 44 -3.13 1.48 18.00
C LYS A 44 -4.48 1.93 18.60
N GLY A 45 -5.32 0.97 18.96
CA GLY A 45 -6.59 1.23 19.64
C GLY A 45 -7.68 1.78 18.73
N PHE A 46 -7.60 1.53 17.42
CA PHE A 46 -8.54 2.08 16.44
C PHE A 46 -10.00 1.74 16.75
N THR A 47 -10.29 0.51 17.18
CA THR A 47 -11.66 0.09 17.51
C THR A 47 -12.34 1.05 18.49
N THR A 48 -11.69 1.35 19.61
CA THR A 48 -12.22 2.28 20.63
C THR A 48 -12.42 3.70 20.09
N VAL A 49 -11.50 4.19 19.26
CA VAL A 49 -11.62 5.51 18.62
C VAL A 49 -12.80 5.52 17.65
N SER A 50 -12.96 4.47 16.85
CA SER A 50 -13.99 4.37 15.82
C SER A 50 -15.41 4.33 16.40
N GLU A 51 -15.59 3.74 17.58
CA GLU A 51 -16.89 3.64 18.27
C GLU A 51 -17.35 4.99 18.87
N THR A 52 -16.41 5.87 19.19
CA THR A 52 -16.67 7.13 19.89
C THR A 52 -16.61 8.36 18.98
N THR A 53 -16.13 8.19 17.75
CA THR A 53 -15.95 9.29 16.79
C THR A 53 -17.10 9.32 15.78
N PRO A 54 -17.72 10.48 15.53
CA PRO A 54 -18.70 10.63 14.45
C PRO A 54 -18.16 10.15 13.09
N PRO A 55 -18.93 9.38 12.29
CA PRO A 55 -18.41 8.74 11.08
C PRO A 55 -17.76 9.71 10.07
N ASN A 56 -18.33 10.90 9.89
CA ASN A 56 -17.79 11.92 8.99
C ASN A 56 -16.41 12.45 9.42
N LEU A 57 -16.18 12.57 10.73
CA LEU A 57 -14.89 12.98 11.29
C LEU A 57 -13.88 11.83 11.23
N LEU A 58 -14.33 10.60 11.49
CA LEU A 58 -13.49 9.41 11.38
C LEU A 58 -12.96 9.21 9.95
N VAL A 59 -13.82 9.39 8.94
CA VAL A 59 -13.43 9.31 7.52
C VAL A 59 -12.39 10.37 7.16
N GLN A 60 -12.58 11.62 7.60
CA GLN A 60 -11.60 12.68 7.34
C GLN A 60 -10.25 12.39 8.02
N ALA A 61 -10.26 11.90 9.26
CA ALA A 61 -9.05 11.51 9.97
C ALA A 61 -8.34 10.33 9.28
N LEU A 62 -9.09 9.32 8.82
CA LEU A 62 -8.55 8.20 8.03
C LEU A 62 -7.94 8.67 6.71
N GLN A 63 -8.58 9.61 6.01
CA GLN A 63 -8.04 10.15 4.77
C GLN A 63 -6.69 10.84 4.98
N MET A 64 -6.61 11.76 5.94
CA MET A 64 -5.33 12.43 6.28
C MET A 64 -4.26 11.42 6.71
N TYR A 65 -4.67 10.39 7.45
CA TYR A 65 -3.78 9.32 7.87
C TYR A 65 -3.25 8.49 6.70
N PHE A 66 -4.12 8.01 5.82
CA PHE A 66 -3.72 7.25 4.65
C PHE A 66 -2.92 8.07 3.64
N ASP A 67 -3.15 9.38 3.53
CA ASP A 67 -2.35 10.26 2.70
C ASP A 67 -0.88 10.30 3.17
N VAL A 68 -0.65 10.41 4.49
CA VAL A 68 0.71 10.36 5.06
C VAL A 68 1.38 9.01 4.77
N LEU A 69 0.68 7.90 4.99
CA LEU A 69 1.24 6.56 4.73
C LEU A 69 1.56 6.39 3.24
N THR A 70 0.59 6.70 2.38
CA THR A 70 0.67 6.52 0.93
C THR A 70 1.79 7.33 0.33
N THR A 71 1.92 8.60 0.75
CA THR A 71 2.98 9.49 0.28
C THR A 71 4.35 8.92 0.63
N GLY A 72 4.57 8.53 1.89
CA GLY A 72 5.84 7.95 2.32
C GLY A 72 6.19 6.67 1.58
N ILE A 73 5.21 5.78 1.35
CA ILE A 73 5.42 4.52 0.64
C ILE A 73 5.77 4.78 -0.83
N VAL A 74 4.99 5.58 -1.54
CA VAL A 74 5.20 5.86 -2.96
C VAL A 74 6.53 6.59 -3.21
N GLU A 75 6.87 7.59 -2.39
CA GLU A 75 8.15 8.31 -2.50
C GLU A 75 9.37 7.40 -2.27
N SER A 76 9.21 6.38 -1.43
CA SER A 76 10.23 5.36 -1.19
C SER A 76 10.27 4.25 -2.25
N LYS A 77 9.48 4.36 -3.32
CA LYS A 77 9.29 3.36 -4.39
C LYS A 77 8.57 2.08 -3.96
N GLY A 78 7.79 2.15 -2.88
CA GLY A 78 6.91 1.07 -2.46
C GLY A 78 5.64 1.00 -3.30
N THR A 79 5.07 -0.19 -3.39
CA THR A 79 3.77 -0.45 -4.01
C THR A 79 2.77 -0.77 -2.91
N ILE A 80 1.69 0.00 -2.86
CA ILE A 80 0.58 -0.26 -1.94
C ILE A 80 -0.21 -1.43 -2.52
N ASP A 81 -0.38 -2.49 -1.73
CA ASP A 81 -1.19 -3.63 -2.09
C ASP A 81 -2.66 -3.30 -1.85
N LYS A 82 -3.00 -3.02 -0.59
CA LYS A 82 -4.38 -2.73 -0.16
C LYS A 82 -4.44 -2.01 1.18
N TYR A 83 -5.56 -1.35 1.42
CA TYR A 83 -5.99 -0.93 2.75
C TYR A 83 -6.73 -2.07 3.44
N ILE A 84 -6.52 -2.24 4.75
CA ILE A 84 -7.15 -3.28 5.58
C ILE A 84 -7.64 -2.61 6.86
N GLY A 85 -8.91 -2.21 6.89
CA GLY A 85 -9.46 -1.45 8.00
C GLY A 85 -8.77 -0.10 8.16
N ASP A 86 -8.13 0.12 9.30
CA ASP A 86 -7.30 1.27 9.68
C ASP A 86 -5.81 1.10 9.33
N GLY A 87 -5.47 -0.01 8.71
CA GLY A 87 -4.13 -0.35 8.29
C GLY A 87 -3.96 -0.38 6.77
N LEU A 88 -2.73 -0.66 6.36
CA LEU A 88 -2.43 -1.01 4.98
C LEU A 88 -1.36 -2.09 4.90
N MET A 89 -1.29 -2.69 3.72
CA MET A 89 -0.22 -3.56 3.30
C MET A 89 0.48 -2.94 2.10
N ALA A 90 1.81 -2.91 2.13
CA ALA A 90 2.65 -2.45 1.02
C ALA A 90 3.89 -3.32 0.90
N PHE A 91 4.52 -3.31 -0.27
CA PHE A 91 5.77 -4.01 -0.49
C PHE A 91 6.70 -3.24 -1.42
N TRP A 92 7.99 -3.52 -1.32
CA TRP A 92 9.03 -2.98 -2.20
C TRP A 92 9.61 -4.10 -3.04
N ASN A 93 10.30 -3.69 -4.12
CA ASN A 93 10.88 -4.58 -5.12
C ASN A 93 9.86 -5.33 -5.98
N SER A 94 8.62 -4.85 -6.08
CA SER A 94 7.65 -5.27 -7.11
C SER A 94 6.59 -4.18 -7.34
N PRO A 95 5.98 -4.06 -8.54
CA PRO A 95 6.30 -4.78 -9.79
C PRO A 95 7.69 -4.42 -10.32
N GLU A 96 8.12 -3.18 -10.09
CA GLU A 96 9.43 -2.69 -10.49
C GLU A 96 10.55 -3.16 -9.54
N PRO A 97 11.76 -3.44 -10.05
CA PRO A 97 12.93 -3.65 -9.21
C PRO A 97 13.26 -2.42 -8.36
N VAL A 98 13.61 -2.64 -7.09
CA VAL A 98 14.01 -1.59 -6.17
C VAL A 98 15.29 -2.01 -5.46
N GLU A 99 16.40 -1.36 -5.80
CA GLU A 99 17.67 -1.57 -5.12
C GLU A 99 17.60 -1.13 -3.65
N ASN A 100 18.20 -1.93 -2.77
CA ASN A 100 18.21 -1.74 -1.31
C ASN A 100 16.78 -1.58 -0.74
N HIS A 101 15.84 -2.38 -1.22
CA HIS A 101 14.43 -2.30 -0.82
C HIS A 101 14.20 -2.43 0.69
N GLN A 102 15.02 -3.22 1.39
CA GLN A 102 15.00 -3.35 2.85
C GLN A 102 15.27 -2.00 3.53
N GLN A 103 16.36 -1.34 3.13
CA GLN A 103 16.75 -0.04 3.69
C GLN A 103 15.69 1.03 3.37
N ARG A 104 15.19 1.07 2.13
CA ARG A 104 14.14 2.02 1.73
C ARG A 104 12.87 1.85 2.54
N ALA A 105 12.44 0.61 2.81
CA ALA A 105 11.27 0.34 3.62
C ALA A 105 11.45 0.79 5.08
N VAL A 106 12.63 0.59 5.66
CA VAL A 106 12.96 1.07 7.01
C VAL A 106 12.98 2.60 7.07
N GLU A 107 13.65 3.25 6.12
CA GLU A 107 13.65 4.72 6.03
C GLU A 107 12.25 5.28 5.83
N CYS A 108 11.43 4.63 5.01
CA CYS A 108 10.02 4.94 4.82
C CYS A 108 9.25 4.87 6.14
N ALA A 109 9.37 3.78 6.89
CA ALA A 109 8.72 3.61 8.19
C ALA A 109 9.09 4.73 9.18
N ILE A 110 10.36 5.11 9.24
CA ILE A 110 10.85 6.20 10.10
C ILE A 110 10.25 7.55 9.67
N ARG A 111 10.18 7.83 8.36
CA ARG A 111 9.58 9.07 7.83
C ARG A 111 8.09 9.13 8.13
N ILE A 112 7.37 8.03 7.91
CA ILE A 112 5.95 7.90 8.23
C ILE A 112 5.70 8.16 9.72
N GLN A 113 6.44 7.51 10.62
CA GLN A 113 6.28 7.72 12.06
C GLN A 113 6.56 9.16 12.49
N ARG A 114 7.48 9.85 11.80
CA ARG A 114 7.75 11.27 12.05
C ARG A 114 6.59 12.14 11.58
N ALA A 115 6.15 11.97 10.34
CA ALA A 115 5.06 12.74 9.75
C ALA A 115 3.75 12.56 10.54
N ILE A 116 3.46 11.34 10.99
CA ILE A 116 2.30 11.05 11.87
C ILE A 116 2.36 11.88 13.16
N ARG A 117 3.53 11.93 13.81
CA ARG A 117 3.72 12.71 15.04
C ARG A 117 3.59 14.21 14.79
N GLU A 118 4.18 14.72 13.70
CA GLU A 118 4.14 16.14 13.34
C GLU A 118 2.71 16.61 13.03
N ASN A 119 1.92 15.78 12.34
CA ASN A 119 0.52 16.05 12.03
C ASN A 119 -0.44 15.72 13.18
N ARG A 120 0.08 15.28 14.34
CA ARG A 120 -0.70 14.89 15.53
C ARG A 120 -1.79 13.86 15.22
N LEU A 121 -1.48 12.93 14.33
CA LEU A 121 -2.35 11.81 13.96
C LEU A 121 -2.25 10.68 15.00
N TRP A 122 -2.99 9.61 14.78
CA TRP A 122 -2.99 8.45 15.68
C TRP A 122 -1.62 7.79 15.82
N THR A 123 -1.43 7.00 16.87
CA THR A 123 -0.23 6.18 17.03
C THR A 123 -0.30 4.96 16.11
N THR A 124 0.67 4.83 15.21
CA THR A 124 0.73 3.73 14.25
C THR A 124 1.78 2.70 14.60
N ARG A 125 1.36 1.44 14.53
CA ARG A 125 2.21 0.26 14.57
C ARG A 125 2.66 -0.06 13.15
N ILE A 126 3.96 -0.29 12.96
CA ILE A 126 4.53 -0.66 11.65
C ILE A 126 5.33 -1.94 11.84
N GLY A 127 4.97 -2.99 11.09
CA GLY A 127 5.74 -4.22 10.97
C GLY A 127 6.43 -4.27 9.61
N LEU A 128 7.69 -4.71 9.59
CA LEU A 128 8.47 -4.94 8.38
C LEU A 128 9.02 -6.35 8.39
N HIS A 129 8.96 -7.02 7.23
CA HIS A 129 9.56 -8.33 7.04
C HIS A 129 10.15 -8.42 5.63
N THR A 130 11.26 -9.13 5.48
CA THR A 130 11.87 -9.38 4.17
C THR A 130 12.04 -10.87 3.99
N ASP A 131 11.48 -11.39 2.90
CA ASP A 131 11.61 -12.79 2.54
C ASP A 131 11.38 -12.98 1.02
N ARG A 132 11.66 -14.19 0.55
CA ARG A 132 11.30 -14.65 -0.77
C ARG A 132 9.84 -15.10 -0.77
N VAL A 133 8.98 -14.32 -1.41
CA VAL A 133 7.52 -14.51 -1.41
C VAL A 133 6.99 -14.70 -2.83
N LEU A 134 5.78 -15.24 -2.96
CA LEU A 134 5.10 -15.24 -4.25
C LEU A 134 4.43 -13.87 -4.45
N VAL A 135 4.68 -13.23 -5.58
CA VAL A 135 4.05 -11.96 -5.95
C VAL A 135 3.46 -12.05 -7.34
N GLY A 136 2.31 -11.43 -7.54
CA GLY A 136 1.63 -11.45 -8.81
C GLY A 136 0.15 -11.17 -8.67
N THR A 137 -0.57 -11.50 -9.73
CA THR A 137 -1.99 -11.36 -9.83
C THR A 137 -2.69 -12.59 -9.26
N MET A 138 -3.50 -12.39 -8.21
CA MET A 138 -4.32 -13.42 -7.57
C MET A 138 -5.80 -12.99 -7.53
N GLY A 139 -6.71 -13.93 -7.73
CA GLY A 139 -8.16 -13.67 -7.67
C GLY A 139 -8.96 -14.62 -8.54
N CYS A 140 -10.23 -14.28 -8.77
CA CYS A 140 -11.14 -15.01 -9.65
C CYS A 140 -11.54 -14.15 -10.86
N GLN A 141 -12.29 -14.72 -11.81
CA GLN A 141 -12.71 -14.00 -13.03
C GLN A 141 -13.42 -12.67 -12.75
N ALA A 142 -14.14 -12.56 -11.63
CA ALA A 142 -14.88 -11.35 -11.27
C ALA A 142 -14.06 -10.31 -10.50
N ARG A 143 -12.97 -10.72 -9.82
CA ARG A 143 -12.17 -9.82 -8.99
C ARG A 143 -10.74 -10.30 -8.83
N VAL A 144 -9.84 -9.37 -9.07
CA VAL A 144 -8.41 -9.64 -9.19
C VAL A 144 -7.64 -8.62 -8.37
N SER A 145 -6.53 -9.03 -7.77
CA SER A 145 -5.63 -8.14 -7.04
C SER A 145 -4.17 -8.52 -7.34
N TYR A 146 -3.31 -7.51 -7.40
CA TYR A 146 -1.87 -7.74 -7.48
C TYR A 146 -1.30 -7.69 -6.06
N THR A 147 -0.84 -8.83 -5.53
CA THR A 147 -0.61 -9.04 -4.10
C THR A 147 0.50 -10.07 -3.87
N THR A 148 0.85 -10.29 -2.60
CA THR A 148 1.89 -11.25 -2.20
C THR A 148 1.34 -12.34 -1.30
N LEU A 149 1.95 -13.53 -1.33
CA LEU A 149 1.70 -14.68 -0.46
C LEU A 149 2.99 -15.15 0.21
#